data_AF-A0A1G6N568-F1
#
_entry.id   AF-A0A1G6N568-F1
#
_cell.length_a   1.000
_cell.length_b   1.000
_cell.length_c   1.000
_cell.angle_alpha   90.00
_cell.angle_beta   90.00
_cell.angle_gamma   90.00
#
_symmetry.space_group_name_H-M   'P 1'
#
loop_
_entity.id
_entity.type
_entity.pdbx_description
1 polymer ?
#
loop_
_entity_poly.entity_id
_entity_poly.type
_entity_poly.pdbx_seq_one_letter_code
_entity_poly.pdbx_strand_id
1 'polypeptide(L)'
;MDFSQTDRETIILGLQSREERIVYMMEQLLDQIINENKTSRVEKHINKIYDGWRMLQETRQLRERIQRTLSDGKPPKESKTNNVHSLKNDDSVSYSR
;
A
#
# COMPACT_ATOMS: atom_id res chain seq x y z
N MET A 1 8.45 23.08 5.05
CA MET A 1 7.01 23.36 4.99
C MET A 1 6.34 22.13 5.59
N ASP A 2 5.93 22.20 6.84
CA ASP A 2 5.33 21.04 7.51
C ASP A 2 3.83 21.03 7.19
N PHE A 3 3.36 19.94 6.57
CA PHE A 3 1.94 19.74 6.30
C PHE A 3 1.18 19.63 7.62
N SER A 4 0.05 20.33 7.73
CA SER A 4 -0.85 20.16 8.87
C SER A 4 -1.53 18.78 8.83
N GLN A 5 -2.09 18.36 9.96
CA GLN A 5 -2.87 17.11 10.01
C GLN A 5 -4.06 17.16 9.04
N THR A 6 -4.75 18.30 8.97
CA THR A 6 -5.88 18.52 8.05
C THR A 6 -5.45 18.45 6.59
N ASP A 7 -4.27 18.95 6.24
CA ASP A 7 -3.75 18.83 4.87
C ASP A 7 -3.48 17.37 4.51
N ARG A 8 -2.90 16.60 5.44
CA ARG A 8 -2.63 15.17 5.24
C ARG A 8 -3.91 14.34 5.09
N GLU A 9 -4.93 14.62 5.90
CA GLU A 9 -6.25 14.00 5.78
C GLU A 9 -6.90 14.32 4.43
N THR A 10 -6.82 15.58 3.99
CA THR A 10 -7.30 16.02 2.67
C THR A 10 -6.59 15.28 1.53
N ILE A 11 -5.26 15.11 1.64
CA ILE A 11 -4.48 14.35 0.66
C ILE A 11 -4.91 12.88 0.64
N ILE A 12 -5.13 12.25 1.80
CA ILE A 12 -5.59 10.85 1.87
C ILE A 12 -6.95 10.68 1.17
N LEU A 13 -7.91 11.56 1.43
CA LEU A 13 -9.21 11.54 0.77
C LEU A 13 -9.06 11.72 -0.75
N GLY A 14 -8.19 12.63 -1.19
CA GLY A 14 -7.85 12.81 -2.60
C GLY A 14 -7.25 11.55 -3.24
N LEU A 15 -6.38 10.83 -2.53
CA LEU A 15 -5.78 9.58 -2.99
C LEU A 15 -6.80 8.43 -3.05
N GLN A 16 -7.77 8.38 -2.13
CA GLN A 16 -8.88 7.42 -2.19
C GLN A 16 -9.75 7.66 -3.42
N SER A 17 -10.18 8.91 -3.65
CA SER A 17 -10.96 9.26 -4.84
C SER A 17 -10.19 8.99 -6.14
N ARG A 18 -8.86 9.20 -6.15
CA ARG A 18 -8.01 8.84 -7.29
C ARG A 18 -7.98 7.33 -7.53
N GLU A 19 -7.88 6.52 -6.48
CA GLU A 19 -7.94 5.06 -6.59
C GLU A 19 -9.27 4.60 -7.20
N GLU A 20 -10.40 5.11 -6.72
CA GLU A 20 -11.72 4.80 -7.28
C GLU A 20 -11.81 5.13 -8.77
N ARG A 21 -11.29 6.29 -9.18
CA ARG A 21 -11.27 6.70 -10.59
C ARG A 21 -10.40 5.78 -11.45
N ILE A 22 -9.25 5.33 -10.93
CA ILE A 22 -8.37 4.40 -11.65
C ILE A 22 -9.07 3.05 -11.84
N VAL A 23 -9.69 2.52 -10.78
CA VAL A 23 -10.44 1.25 -10.84
C VAL A 23 -11.58 1.35 -11.84
N TYR A 24 -12.39 2.40 -11.76
CA TYR A 24 -13.49 2.64 -12.70
C TYR A 24 -12.99 2.70 -14.16
N MET A 25 -11.88 3.40 -14.42
CA MET A 25 -11.29 3.43 -15.75
C MET A 25 -10.85 2.03 -16.24
N MET A 26 -10.25 1.23 -15.36
CA MET A 26 -9.83 -0.14 -15.70
C MET A 26 -11.03 -1.05 -15.99
N GLU A 27 -12.13 -0.91 -15.25
CA GLU A 27 -13.39 -1.62 -15.53
C GLU A 27 -13.96 -1.24 -16.90
N GLN A 28 -14.01 0.06 -17.22
CA GLN A 28 -14.46 0.52 -18.54
C GLN A 28 -13.57 0.01 -19.69
N LEU A 29 -12.26 -0.12 -19.46
CA LEU A 29 -11.34 -0.72 -20.44
C LEU A 29 -11.57 -2.23 -20.60
N LEU A 30 -11.92 -2.93 -19.52
CA LEU A 30 -12.27 -4.35 -19.56
C LEU A 30 -13.55 -4.57 -20.37
N ASP A 31 -14.58 -3.76 -20.14
CA ASP A 31 -15.82 -3.80 -20.91
C ASP A 31 -15.56 -3.55 -22.41
N GLN A 32 -14.64 -2.64 -22.74
CA GLN A 32 -14.22 -2.40 -24.12
C GLN A 32 -13.49 -3.61 -24.73
N ILE A 33 -12.64 -4.30 -23.96
CA ILE A 33 -11.94 -5.51 -24.42
C ILE A 33 -12.93 -6.63 -24.75
N ILE A 34 -13.92 -6.87 -23.88
CA ILE A 34 -14.92 -7.94 -24.07
C ILE A 34 -15.69 -7.76 -25.39
N ASN A 35 -15.92 -6.51 -25.80
CA ASN A 35 -16.67 -6.17 -27.00
C ASN A 35 -15.79 -5.89 -28.24
N GLU A 36 -14.46 -6.03 -28.14
CA GLU A 36 -13.53 -5.68 -29.23
C GLU A 36 -13.12 -6.91 -30.04
N ASN A 37 -13.23 -6.80 -31.36
CA ASN A 37 -12.96 -7.89 -32.30
C ASN A 37 -11.57 -7.79 -32.94
N LYS A 38 -10.87 -6.67 -32.75
CA LYS A 38 -9.51 -6.45 -33.28
C LYS A 38 -8.46 -6.69 -32.21
N THR A 39 -7.64 -7.73 -32.39
CA THR A 39 -6.55 -8.10 -31.47
C THR A 39 -5.64 -6.93 -31.13
N SER A 40 -5.23 -6.12 -32.11
CA SER A 40 -4.35 -4.96 -31.86
C SER A 40 -4.98 -3.88 -30.98
N ARG A 41 -6.32 -3.76 -30.99
CA ARG A 41 -7.03 -2.85 -30.07
C ARG A 41 -7.16 -3.46 -28.69
N VAL A 42 -7.46 -4.76 -28.60
CA VAL A 42 -7.45 -5.50 -27.33
C VAL A 42 -6.10 -5.34 -26.62
N GLU A 43 -4.98 -5.58 -27.32
CA GLU A 43 -3.63 -5.38 -26.78
C GLU A 43 -3.41 -3.95 -26.27
N LYS A 44 -3.86 -2.95 -27.04
CA LYS A 44 -3.80 -1.55 -26.62
C LYS A 44 -4.60 -1.28 -25.34
N HIS A 45 -5.80 -1.86 -25.20
CA HIS A 45 -6.60 -1.72 -23.99
C HIS A 45 -5.97 -2.46 -22.80
N ILE A 46 -5.40 -3.65 -23.01
CA ILE A 46 -4.67 -4.40 -21.98
C ILE A 46 -3.47 -3.60 -21.47
N ASN A 47 -2.68 -2.99 -22.35
CA ASN A 47 -1.56 -2.14 -21.94
C ASN A 47 -2.01 -0.96 -21.07
N LYS A 48 -3.15 -0.34 -21.41
CA LYS A 48 -3.74 0.73 -20.58
C LYS A 48 -4.23 0.21 -19.22
N ILE A 49 -4.75 -1.01 -19.15
CA ILE A 49 -5.10 -1.66 -17.87
C ILE A 49 -3.85 -1.87 -17.03
N TYR A 50 -2.75 -2.31 -17.64
CA TYR A 50 -1.46 -2.46 -16.94
C TYR A 50 -0.94 -1.12 -16.40
N ASP A 51 -1.00 -0.05 -17.20
CA ASP A 51 -0.63 1.29 -16.76
C ASP A 51 -1.51 1.77 -15.59
N GLY A 52 -2.83 1.54 -15.69
CA GLY A 52 -3.78 1.82 -14.63
C GLY A 52 -3.46 1.06 -13.34
N TRP A 53 -3.13 -0.24 -13.44
CA TRP A 53 -2.72 -1.05 -12.30
C TRP A 53 -1.46 -0.52 -11.64
N ARG A 54 -0.45 -0.11 -12.42
CA ARG A 54 0.77 0.51 -11.88
C ARG A 54 0.45 1.81 -11.13
N MET A 55 -0.36 2.69 -11.73
CA MET A 55 -0.80 3.94 -11.08
C MET A 55 -1.58 3.69 -9.78
N LEU A 56 -2.39 2.63 -9.74
CA LEU A 56 -3.12 2.21 -8.55
C LEU A 56 -2.15 1.81 -7.43
N GLN A 57 -1.12 1.02 -7.74
CA GLN A 57 -0.10 0.65 -6.76
C GLN A 57 0.65 1.87 -6.21
N GLU A 58 1.07 2.78 -7.08
CA GLU A 58 1.74 4.02 -6.68
C GLU A 58 0.85 4.88 -5.77
N THR A 59 -0.45 4.97 -6.08
CA THR A 59 -1.45 5.69 -5.27
C THR A 59 -1.61 5.07 -3.88
N ARG A 60 -1.72 3.73 -3.80
CA ARG A 60 -1.84 2.99 -2.54
C ARG A 60 -0.58 3.13 -1.68
N GLN A 61 0.59 2.98 -2.27
CA GLN A 61 1.88 3.15 -1.58
C GLN A 61 2.04 4.56 -1.01
N LEU A 62 1.64 5.60 -1.78
CA LEU A 62 1.69 6.97 -1.31
C LEU A 62 0.73 7.20 -0.13
N ARG A 63 -0.51 6.68 -0.22
CA ARG A 63 -1.48 6.76 0.88
C ARG A 63 -0.94 6.11 2.15
N GLU A 64 -0.39 4.91 2.05
CA GLU A 64 0.20 4.20 3.19
C GLU A 64 1.35 4.99 3.83
N ARG A 65 2.24 5.58 3.02
CA ARG A 65 3.34 6.41 3.53
C ARG A 65 2.81 7.60 4.32
N ILE A 66 1.79 8.30 3.81
CA ILE A 66 1.19 9.45 4.50
C ILE A 66 0.47 9.00 5.79
N GLN A 67 -0.27 7.89 5.76
CA GLN A 67 -0.95 7.36 6.94
C GLN A 67 0.02 6.95 8.05
N ARG A 68 1.20 6.42 7.73
CA ARG A 68 2.26 6.14 8.73
C ARG A 68 2.76 7.43 9.39
N THR A 69 2.99 8.49 8.60
CA THR A 69 3.38 9.80 9.16
C THR A 69 2.33 10.42 10.08
N LEU A 70 1.05 10.10 9.91
CA LEU A 70 -0.01 10.49 10.85
C LEU A 70 0.00 9.66 12.14
N SER A 71 0.37 8.38 12.05
CA SER A 71 0.38 7.46 13.18
C SER A 71 1.55 7.70 14.13
N ASP A 72 2.70 8.10 13.57
CA ASP A 72 3.93 8.41 14.32
C ASP A 72 3.91 9.81 14.98
N GLY A 73 2.84 10.60 14.76
CA GLY A 73 2.63 11.92 15.36
C GLY A 73 2.11 11.91 16.80
N LYS A 74 1.88 10.73 17.41
CA LYS A 74 1.68 10.66 18.86
C LYS A 74 3.04 10.85 19.53
N PRO A 75 3.18 11.73 20.55
CA PRO A 75 4.41 11.79 21.33
C PRO A 75 4.72 10.36 21.80
N PRO A 76 6.00 9.94 21.78
CA PRO A 76 6.36 8.63 22.28
C PRO A 76 5.81 8.55 23.69
N LYS A 77 4.77 7.73 23.91
CA LYS A 77 4.55 7.21 25.24
C LYS A 77 5.87 6.56 25.58
N GLU A 78 6.54 7.06 26.60
CA GLU A 78 7.72 6.44 27.17
C GLU A 78 7.41 4.95 27.32
N SER A 79 7.84 4.17 26.34
CA SER A 79 7.90 2.73 26.43
C SER A 79 8.99 2.51 27.45
N LYS A 80 8.59 2.41 28.72
CA LYS A 80 9.44 1.95 29.81
C LYS A 80 10.27 0.81 29.26
N THR A 81 11.56 1.07 29.09
CA THR A 81 12.60 0.09 28.87
C THR A 81 12.46 -0.95 29.97
N ASN A 82 11.91 -2.12 29.65
CA ASN A 82 12.12 -3.33 30.43
C ASN A 82 12.30 -4.49 29.47
N ASN A 83 13.57 -4.90 29.40
CA ASN A 83 14.08 -6.22 29.05
C ASN A 83 14.36 -6.51 27.57
N VAL A 84 15.49 -5.96 27.13
CA VAL A 84 16.38 -6.61 26.15
C VAL A 84 16.83 -7.97 26.70
N HIS A 85 16.82 -8.97 25.82
CA HIS A 85 17.23 -10.37 26.00
C HIS A 85 18.46 -10.62 26.90
N SER A 86 18.39 -11.71 27.67
CA SER A 86 19.51 -12.64 27.82
C SER A 86 19.00 -14.05 27.54
N LEU A 87 19.12 -14.51 26.30
CA LEU A 87 19.05 -15.95 25.99
C LEU A 87 20.21 -16.62 26.73
N LYS A 88 19.91 -17.40 27.77
CA LYS A 88 20.84 -18.39 28.29
C LYS A 88 20.73 -19.62 27.40
N ASN A 89 21.82 -19.95 26.70
CA ASN A 89 22.05 -21.29 26.20
C ASN A 89 22.24 -22.21 27.42
N ASP A 90 21.35 -23.18 27.60
CA ASP A 90 21.65 -24.38 28.38
C ASP A 90 21.54 -25.57 27.41
N ASP A 91 22.69 -25.92 26.84
CA ASP A 91 22.94 -27.24 26.28
C ASP A 91 22.85 -28.26 27.43
N SER A 92 21.79 -29.07 27.44
CA SER A 92 21.75 -30.29 28.26
C SER A 92 21.54 -31.49 27.35
N VAL A 93 22.67 -32.01 26.86
CA VAL A 93 22.78 -33.33 26.27
C VAL A 93 22.47 -34.36 27.36
N SER A 94 21.43 -35.17 27.16
CA SER A 94 21.19 -36.37 27.97
C SER A 94 21.19 -37.60 27.07
N TYR A 95 22.29 -38.35 27.10
CA TYR A 95 22.35 -39.72 26.60
C TYR A 95 21.74 -40.63 27.66
N SER A 96 20.74 -41.43 27.29
CA SER A 96 20.37 -42.63 28.04
C SER A 96 20.69 -43.85 27.18
N ARG A 97 21.43 -44.77 27.79
CA ARG A 97 21.88 -46.07 27.26
C ARG A 97 20.73 -47.05 27.09
#